data_AF-A0A512NJD5-F1
#
_entry.id   AF-A0A512NJD5-F1
#
_cell.length_a   1.000
_cell.length_b   1.000
_cell.length_c   1.000
_cell.angle_alpha   90.00
_cell.angle_beta   90.00
_cell.angle_gamma   90.00
#
_symmetry.space_group_name_H-M   'P 1'
#
loop_
_entity.id
_entity.type
_entity.pdbx_description
1 polymer ?
#
loop_
_entity_poly.entity_id
_entity_poly.type
_entity_poly.pdbx_seq_one_letter_code
_entity_poly.pdbx_strand_id
1 'polypeptide(L)'
;MPHPRLVGRFVVALYERVGGAANPWRRADDVARYDGLPMGKLGEVLVAATSAGLVDRNANDPDLVTLTAAGLSAARGKTAR
;
A
#
# COMPACT_ATOMS: atom_id res chain seq x y z
N MET A 1 -8.43 13.08 -9.24
CA MET A 1 -9.49 12.05 -9.19
C MET A 1 -8.90 10.82 -8.54
N PRO A 2 -9.57 10.16 -7.56
CA PRO A 2 -9.02 8.95 -6.96
C PRO A 2 -8.80 7.88 -8.04
N HIS A 3 -7.66 7.19 -7.99
CA HIS A 3 -7.28 6.14 -8.95
C HIS A 3 -7.49 4.76 -8.30
N PRO A 4 -8.74 4.25 -8.20
CA PRO A 4 -9.05 3.04 -7.42
C PRO A 4 -8.30 1.80 -7.91
N ARG A 5 -7.98 1.74 -9.21
CA ARG A 5 -7.13 0.67 -9.77
C ARG A 5 -5.70 0.74 -9.24
N LEU A 6 -5.10 1.93 -9.18
CA LEU A 6 -3.74 2.12 -8.67
C LEU A 6 -3.66 1.89 -7.16
N VAL A 7 -4.66 2.34 -6.40
CA VAL A 7 -4.76 2.04 -4.96
C VAL A 7 -4.80 0.53 -4.74
N GLY A 8 -5.64 -0.17 -5.50
CA GLY A 8 -5.74 -1.62 -5.42
C GLY A 8 -4.43 -2.34 -5.73
N ARG A 9 -3.69 -1.87 -6.74
CA ARG A 9 -2.37 -2.43 -7.09
C ARG A 9 -1.33 -2.16 -6.01
N PHE A 10 -1.25 -0.93 -5.53
CA PHE A 10 -0.34 -0.55 -4.45
C PHE A 10 -0.56 -1.38 -3.18
N VAL A 11 -1.81 -1.61 -2.79
CA VAL A 11 -2.17 -2.43 -1.62
C VAL A 11 -1.73 -3.90 -1.81
N VAL A 12 -1.88 -4.46 -3.00
CA VAL A 12 -1.39 -5.82 -3.33
C VAL A 12 0.13 -5.88 -3.32
N ALA A 13 0.81 -4.92 -3.94
CA ALA A 13 2.26 -4.81 -3.93
C ALA A 13 2.83 -4.67 -2.50
N LEU A 14 2.17 -3.89 -1.66
CA LEU A 14 2.53 -3.79 -0.25
C LEU A 14 2.33 -5.13 0.46
N TYR A 15 1.23 -5.85 0.21
CA TYR A 15 1.00 -7.18 0.76
C TYR A 15 2.08 -8.18 0.37
N GLU A 16 2.51 -8.20 -0.90
CA GLU A 16 3.59 -9.08 -1.37
C GLU A 16 4.94 -8.74 -0.72
N ARG A 17 5.22 -7.45 -0.50
CA ARG A 17 6.47 -6.97 0.13
C ARG A 17 6.50 -7.16 1.65
N VAL A 18 5.34 -7.17 2.29
CA VAL A 18 5.18 -7.30 3.75
C VAL A 18 5.00 -8.76 4.14
N GLY A 19 4.15 -9.50 3.43
CA GLY A 19 3.84 -10.90 3.72
C GLY A 19 3.44 -11.13 5.18
N GLY A 20 4.07 -12.12 5.82
CA GLY A 20 3.98 -12.40 7.25
C GLY A 20 5.17 -11.88 8.07
N ALA A 21 5.88 -10.84 7.59
CA ALA A 21 7.08 -10.35 8.25
C ALA A 21 6.78 -9.78 9.64
N ALA A 22 7.68 -10.06 10.60
CA ALA A 22 7.63 -9.49 11.96
C ALA A 22 7.70 -7.96 11.97
N ASN A 23 8.30 -7.35 10.94
CA ASN A 23 8.28 -5.91 10.70
C ASN A 23 7.53 -5.59 9.39
N PRO A 24 6.28 -5.09 9.48
CA PRO A 24 5.43 -4.87 8.31
C PRO A 24 5.62 -3.51 7.64
N TRP A 25 6.50 -2.66 8.15
CA TRP A 25 6.75 -1.34 7.57
C TRP A 25 7.61 -1.43 6.30
N ARG A 26 7.18 -0.74 5.23
CA ARG A 26 7.93 -0.62 3.97
C ARG A 26 7.92 0.82 3.49
N ARG A 27 9.01 1.25 2.83
CA ARG A 27 9.00 2.56 2.16
C ARG A 27 8.00 2.55 1.01
N ALA A 28 7.12 3.54 0.97
CA ALA A 28 6.08 3.66 -0.05
C ALA A 28 6.66 3.77 -1.46
N ASP A 29 7.78 4.48 -1.59
CA ASP A 29 8.58 4.59 -2.80
C ASP A 29 9.06 3.22 -3.32
N ASP A 30 9.63 2.38 -2.45
CA ASP A 30 10.06 1.04 -2.85
C ASP A 30 8.88 0.16 -3.31
N VAL A 31 7.74 0.28 -2.65
CA VAL A 31 6.52 -0.46 -3.02
C VAL A 31 6.00 0.01 -4.38
N ALA A 32 6.03 1.33 -4.62
CA ALA A 32 5.66 1.91 -5.90
C ALA A 32 6.61 1.49 -7.03
N ARG A 33 7.92 1.45 -6.78
CA ARG A 33 8.89 0.93 -7.75
C ARG A 33 8.66 -0.55 -8.06
N TYR A 34 8.38 -1.35 -7.03
CA TYR A 34 8.10 -2.78 -7.18
C TYR A 34 6.87 -3.04 -8.06
N ASP A 35 5.78 -2.30 -7.88
CA ASP A 35 4.58 -2.39 -8.75
C ASP A 35 4.76 -1.73 -10.12
N GLY A 36 5.79 -0.89 -10.30
CA GLY A 36 5.92 -0.02 -11.48
C GLY A 36 4.93 1.14 -11.48
N LEU A 37 4.48 1.57 -10.30
CA LEU A 37 3.59 2.71 -10.12
C LEU A 37 4.34 4.03 -10.42
N PRO A 38 3.79 4.92 -11.28
CA PRO A 38 4.44 6.20 -11.57
C PRO A 38 4.61 7.05 -10.30
N MET A 39 5.83 7.53 -10.03
CA MET A 39 6.14 8.31 -8.82
C MET A 39 5.29 9.58 -8.69
N GLY A 40 4.96 10.23 -9.81
CA GLY A 40 4.05 11.40 -9.82
C GLY A 40 2.63 11.08 -9.36
N LYS A 41 2.25 9.80 -9.24
CA LYS A 41 0.95 9.34 -8.73
C LYS A 41 1.01 8.74 -7.33
N LEU A 42 2.21 8.53 -6.77
CA LEU A 42 2.38 7.92 -5.46
C LEU A 42 1.67 8.71 -4.35
N GLY A 43 1.82 10.04 -4.34
CA GLY A 43 1.18 10.89 -3.34
C GLY A 43 -0.36 10.77 -3.34
N GLU A 44 -0.98 10.86 -4.52
CA GLU A 44 -2.43 10.71 -4.68
C GLU A 44 -2.91 9.31 -4.24
N VAL A 45 -2.14 8.28 -4.57
CA VAL A 45 -2.46 6.88 -4.23
C VAL A 45 -2.35 6.64 -2.74
N LEU A 46 -1.31 7.17 -2.08
CA LEU A 46 -1.15 7.05 -0.64
C LEU A 46 -2.26 7.77 0.12
N VAL A 47 -2.61 8.99 -0.27
CA VAL A 47 -3.72 9.72 0.35
C VAL A 47 -5.01 8.92 0.20
N ALA A 48 -5.31 8.41 -1.00
CA ALA A 48 -6.51 7.61 -1.23
C ALA A 48 -6.50 6.29 -0.44
N ALA A 49 -5.37 5.59 -0.35
CA ALA A 49 -5.23 4.34 0.40
C ALA A 49 -5.39 4.54 1.91
N THR A 50 -4.81 5.62 2.45
CA THR A 50 -4.94 5.99 3.87
C THR A 50 -6.34 6.47 4.19
N SER A 51 -6.95 7.33 3.37
CA SER A 51 -8.35 7.75 3.55
C SER A 51 -9.35 6.60 3.45
N ALA A 52 -9.04 5.57 2.66
CA ALA A 52 -9.84 4.35 2.58
C ALA A 52 -9.59 3.38 3.75
N GLY A 53 -8.67 3.71 4.69
CA GLY A 53 -8.32 2.87 5.83
C GLY A 53 -7.60 1.57 5.45
N LEU A 54 -7.00 1.49 4.26
CA LEU A 54 -6.29 0.29 3.78
C LEU A 54 -4.81 0.28 4.17
N VAL A 55 -4.22 1.45 4.38
CA VAL A 55 -2.80 1.63 4.67
C VAL A 55 -2.61 2.63 5.80
N ASP A 56 -1.77 2.29 6.76
CA ASP A 56 -1.30 3.20 7.80
C ASP A 56 0.08 3.76 7.47
N ARG A 57 0.34 4.99 7.93
CA ARG A 57 1.64 5.67 7.84
C ARG A 57 2.30 5.69 9.20
N ASN A 58 3.61 5.50 9.23
CA ASN A 58 4.35 5.56 10.48
C ASN A 58 4.41 7.02 10.98
N ALA A 59 4.17 7.23 12.27
CA ALA A 59 4.17 8.56 12.86
C ALA A 59 5.56 9.22 12.87
N ASN A 60 6.62 8.43 12.90
CA ASN A 60 8.01 8.91 12.96
C ASN A 60 8.65 9.04 11.56
N ASP A 61 8.15 8.30 10.57
CA ASP A 61 8.65 8.34 9.19
C ASP A 61 7.45 8.19 8.23
N PRO A 62 6.90 9.29 7.67
CA PRO A 62 5.70 9.25 6.84
C PRO A 62 5.89 8.49 5.51
N ASP A 63 7.14 8.20 5.13
CA ASP A 63 7.43 7.35 3.96
C ASP A 63 7.31 5.86 4.28
N LEU A 64 7.31 5.48 5.56
CA LEU A 64 7.01 4.11 5.97
C LEU A 64 5.50 3.88 6.04
N VAL A 65 5.07 2.87 5.30
CA VAL A 65 3.68 2.44 5.22
C VAL A 65 3.54 0.97 5.61
N THR A 66 2.38 0.62 6.17
CA THR A 66 1.99 -0.75 6.48
C THR A 66 0.53 -0.98 6.11
N LEU A 67 0.13 -2.24 5.92
CA LEU A 67 -1.27 -2.59 5.74
C LEU A 67 -2.02 -2.53 7.08
N THR A 68 -3.25 -2.04 7.02
CA THR A 68 -4.23 -2.23 8.10
C THR A 68 -4.84 -3.64 8.00
N ALA A 69 -5.64 -4.04 8.99
CA ALA A 69 -6.41 -5.29 8.90
C ALA A 69 -7.36 -5.32 7.68
N ALA A 70 -7.95 -4.17 7.33
CA ALA A 70 -8.80 -4.01 6.15
C ALA A 70 -7.97 -4.13 4.85
N GLY A 71 -6.80 -3.49 4.79
CA GLY A 71 -5.87 -3.61 3.67
C GLY A 71 -5.39 -5.03 3.43
N LEU A 72 -5.04 -5.75 4.51
CA LEU A 72 -4.67 -7.17 4.48
C LEU A 72 -5.78 -8.05 3.91
N SER A 73 -7.02 -7.85 4.37
CA SER A 73 -8.18 -8.60 3.88
C SER A 73 -8.48 -8.31 2.41
N ALA A 74 -8.41 -7.03 2.01
CA ALA A 74 -8.61 -6.61 0.63
C ALA A 74 -7.53 -7.14 -0.33
N ALA A 75 -6.27 -7.21 0.12
CA ALA A 75 -5.17 -7.76 -0.66
C ALA A 75 -5.28 -9.27 -0.83
N ARG A 76 -5.60 -10.01 0.25
CA ARG A 76 -5.81 -11.47 0.21
C ARG A 76 -6.93 -11.88 -0.74
N GLY A 77 -8.06 -11.17 -0.72
CA GLY A 77 -9.18 -11.44 -1.62
C GLY A 77 -8.85 -11.25 -3.11
N LYS A 78 -7.80 -10.47 -3.43
CA LYS A 78 -7.31 -10.27 -4.80
C LYS A 78 -6.21 -11.22 -5.23
N THR A 79 -5.40 -11.73 -4.30
CA THR A 79 -4.33 -12.71 -4.61
C THR A 79 -4.85 -14.15 -4.63
N ALA A 80 -5.99 -14.43 -4.01
CA ALA A 80 -6.62 -15.75 -4.01
C ALA A 80 -7.48 -16.06 -5.25
N ARG A 81 -7.53 -15.15 -6.23
CA ARG A 81 -8.37 -15.24 -7.43
C ARG A 81 -7.51 -15.30 -8.68
#